data_AF-A0A7Y0S7E1-F1
#
_entry.id   AF-A0A7Y0S7E1-F1
#
_cell.length_a   1.000
_cell.length_b   1.000
_cell.length_c   1.000
_cell.angle_alpha   90.00
_cell.angle_beta   90.00
_cell.angle_gamma   90.00
#
_symmetry.space_group_name_H-M   'P 1'
#
loop_
_entity.id
_entity.type
_entity.pdbx_description
1 polymer ?
#
loop_
_entity_poly.entity_id
_entity_poly.type
_entity_poly.pdbx_seq_one_letter_code
_entity_poly.pdbx_strand_id
1 'polypeptide(L)'
;MIDKVKTQKYVNVSDGINASCLGICLFFFSAEFIYLLSFWGLTFFFSGLALRRYCKGKGMMRFGTSSEIDTDDINEIISSYNNYLLILAISNVVMVGITIYHLYQAFI
;
A
#
# COMPACT_ATOMS: atom_id res chain seq x y z
N MET A 1 -20.06 -8.05 -2.05
CA MET A 1 -19.28 -7.76 -3.27
C MET A 1 -18.34 -6.59 -2.97
N ILE A 2 -17.08 -6.65 -3.39
CA ILE A 2 -16.10 -5.58 -3.09
C ILE A 2 -16.47 -4.31 -3.85
N ASP A 3 -16.60 -3.20 -3.12
CA ASP A 3 -16.88 -1.88 -3.71
C ASP A 3 -15.58 -1.30 -4.30
N LYS A 4 -15.51 -1.30 -5.63
CA LYS A 4 -14.37 -0.78 -6.41
C LYS A 4 -14.19 0.73 -6.22
N VAL A 5 -15.28 1.50 -6.08
CA VAL A 5 -15.23 2.95 -5.94
C VAL A 5 -14.68 3.31 -4.56
N LYS A 6 -15.17 2.65 -3.51
CA LYS A 6 -14.66 2.83 -2.15
C LYS A 6 -13.19 2.41 -2.05
N THR A 7 -12.83 1.27 -2.65
CA THR A 7 -11.45 0.78 -2.69
C THR A 7 -10.50 1.76 -3.38
N GLN A 8 -10.90 2.31 -4.53
CA GLN A 8 -10.11 3.30 -5.25
C GLN A 8 -9.89 4.57 -4.41
N LYS A 9 -10.91 5.03 -3.67
CA LYS A 9 -10.77 6.16 -2.75
C LYS A 9 -9.75 5.87 -1.65
N TYR A 10 -9.80 4.69 -1.02
CA TYR A 10 -8.82 4.30 0.01
C TYR A 10 -7.38 4.26 -0.53
N VAL A 11 -7.18 3.67 -1.70
CA VAL A 11 -5.84 3.63 -2.33
C VAL A 11 -5.33 5.04 -2.63
N ASN A 12 -6.19 5.93 -3.14
CA ASN A 12 -5.81 7.31 -3.41
C ASN A 12 -5.46 8.10 -2.12
N VAL A 13 -6.19 7.85 -1.02
CA VAL A 13 -5.86 8.47 0.29
C VAL A 13 -4.52 7.96 0.81
N SER A 14 -4.27 6.66 0.71
CA SER A 14 -3.00 6.05 1.09
C SER A 14 -1.84 6.61 0.25
N ASP A 15 -2.02 6.79 -1.06
CA ASP A 15 -1.03 7.47 -1.91
C ASP A 15 -0.75 8.90 -1.46
N GLY A 16 -1.79 9.65 -1.07
CA GLY A 16 -1.64 11.01 -0.58
C GLY A 16 -0.80 11.07 0.70
N ILE A 17 -1.08 10.18 1.66
CA ILE A 17 -0.27 10.03 2.88
C ILE A 17 1.18 9.70 2.50
N ASN A 18 1.38 8.71 1.65
CA ASN A 18 2.72 8.28 1.25
C ASN A 18 3.50 9.39 0.53
N ALA A 19 2.86 10.12 -0.37
CA ALA A 19 3.48 11.25 -1.08
C ALA A 19 3.83 12.40 -0.12
N SER A 20 2.99 12.67 0.88
CA SER A 20 3.27 13.70 1.89
C SER A 20 4.44 13.31 2.79
N CYS A 21 4.50 12.06 3.27
CA CYS A 21 5.65 11.52 4.00
C CYS A 21 6.93 11.57 3.16
N LEU A 22 6.84 11.25 1.87
CA LEU A 22 7.95 11.37 0.92
C LEU A 22 8.46 12.79 0.76
N GLY A 23 7.56 13.75 0.59
CA GLY A 23 7.92 15.16 0.52
C GLY A 23 8.64 15.61 1.79
N ILE A 24 8.09 15.29 2.95
CA ILE A 24 8.69 15.62 4.25
C ILE A 24 10.08 14.99 4.38
N CYS A 25 10.22 13.69 4.11
CA CYS A 25 11.52 13.01 4.20
C CYS A 25 12.55 13.59 3.23
N LEU A 26 12.16 13.94 2.00
CA LEU A 26 13.05 14.58 1.02
C LEU A 26 13.56 15.95 1.48
N PHE A 27 12.70 16.76 2.08
CA PHE A 27 13.07 18.10 2.53
C PHE A 27 14.01 18.08 3.74
N PHE A 28 13.87 17.09 4.63
CA PHE A 28 14.59 17.07 5.91
C PHE A 28 15.76 16.07 5.98
N PHE A 29 15.78 14.99 5.17
CA PHE A 29 16.72 13.87 5.34
C PHE A 29 17.21 13.32 3.99
N SER A 30 18.28 13.90 3.42
CA SER A 30 18.77 13.49 2.09
C SER A 30 19.62 12.22 2.07
N ALA A 31 20.31 11.86 3.17
CA ALA A 31 21.27 10.75 3.20
C ALA A 31 20.66 9.38 3.59
N GLU A 32 19.72 9.34 4.54
CA GLU A 32 19.03 8.08 4.93
C GLU A 32 17.88 7.71 3.98
N PHE A 33 17.62 8.58 3.00
CA PHE A 33 16.50 8.50 2.07
C PHE A 33 16.49 7.25 1.19
N ILE A 34 17.66 6.70 0.83
CA ILE A 34 17.75 5.55 -0.08
C ILE A 34 17.13 4.28 0.52
N TYR A 35 17.33 4.05 1.82
CA TYR A 35 16.76 2.89 2.52
C TYR A 35 15.25 3.01 2.70
N LEU A 36 14.77 4.23 3.00
CA LEU A 36 13.35 4.55 3.05
C LEU A 36 12.69 4.36 1.69
N LEU A 37 13.26 4.92 0.62
CA LEU A 37 12.71 4.87 -0.73
C LEU A 37 12.61 3.44 -1.28
N SER A 38 13.59 2.58 -0.99
CA SER A 38 13.59 1.18 -1.45
C SER A 38 12.53 0.35 -0.72
N PHE A 39 12.34 0.55 0.58
CA PHE A 39 11.22 -0.04 1.33
C PHE A 39 9.86 0.46 0.81
N TRP A 40 9.79 1.72 0.40
CA TRP A 40 8.57 2.33 -0.16
C TRP A 40 8.18 1.78 -1.52
N GLY A 41 9.15 1.63 -2.43
CA GLY A 41 8.92 1.03 -3.73
C GLY A 41 8.30 -0.36 -3.59
N LEU A 42 8.88 -1.21 -2.74
CA LEU A 42 8.37 -2.56 -2.48
C LEU A 42 6.94 -2.51 -1.96
N THR A 43 6.65 -1.66 -0.97
CA THR A 43 5.32 -1.59 -0.37
C THR A 43 4.27 -1.14 -1.38
N PHE A 44 4.57 -0.14 -2.22
CA PHE A 44 3.69 0.32 -3.30
C PHE A 44 3.43 -0.76 -4.37
N PHE A 45 4.48 -1.47 -4.79
CA PHE A 45 4.40 -2.54 -5.79
C PHE A 45 3.57 -3.73 -5.27
N PHE A 46 3.76 -4.12 -4.01
CA PHE A 46 3.08 -5.26 -3.44
C PHE A 46 1.64 -4.95 -3.02
N SER A 47 1.35 -3.82 -2.37
CA SER A 47 0.02 -3.59 -1.76
C SER A 47 -0.93 -2.74 -2.61
N GLY A 48 -0.43 -1.71 -3.29
CA GLY A 48 -1.25 -0.72 -4.01
C GLY A 48 -1.53 -1.07 -5.47
N LEU A 49 -0.60 -1.74 -6.15
CA LEU A 49 -0.71 -2.03 -7.59
C LEU A 49 -1.80 -3.09 -7.89
N ALA A 50 -1.89 -4.13 -7.05
CA ALA A 50 -2.86 -5.22 -7.21
C ALA A 50 -4.31 -4.71 -7.06
N LEU A 51 -4.59 -3.90 -6.03
CA LEU A 51 -5.91 -3.31 -5.80
C LEU A 51 -6.35 -2.37 -6.92
N ARG A 52 -5.44 -1.59 -7.51
CA ARG A 52 -5.76 -0.73 -8.66
C ARG A 52 -6.09 -1.52 -9.91
N ARG A 53 -5.35 -2.59 -10.17
CA ARG A 53 -5.64 -3.50 -11.29
C ARG A 53 -7.05 -4.08 -11.14
N TYR A 54 -7.43 -4.47 -9.92
CA TYR A 54 -8.78 -4.90 -9.60
C TYR A 54 -9.85 -3.83 -9.84
N CYS A 55 -9.61 -2.59 -9.40
CA CYS A 55 -10.53 -1.48 -9.63
C CYS A 55 -10.72 -1.18 -11.14
N LYS A 56 -9.70 -1.41 -11.96
CA LYS A 56 -9.76 -1.31 -13.44
C LYS A 56 -10.40 -2.52 -14.14
N GLY A 57 -10.94 -3.47 -13.38
CA GLY A 57 -11.60 -4.66 -13.92
C GLY A 57 -10.68 -5.80 -14.32
N LYS A 58 -9.37 -5.73 -13.99
CA LYS A 58 -8.47 -6.88 -14.14
C LYS A 58 -8.64 -7.83 -12.95
N GLY A 59 -8.44 -9.13 -13.17
CA GLY A 59 -8.46 -10.11 -12.09
C GLY A 59 -7.49 -9.74 -10.96
N MET A 60 -7.92 -9.93 -9.72
CA MET A 60 -7.03 -9.78 -8.57
C MET A 60 -6.19 -11.05 -8.49
N MET A 61 -4.90 -10.95 -8.82
CA MET A 61 -4.00 -12.10 -8.73
C MET A 61 -3.75 -12.42 -7.25
N ARG A 62 -4.00 -13.67 -6.86
CA ARG A 62 -3.47 -14.21 -5.60
C ARG A 62 -1.93 -14.08 -5.61
N PHE A 63 -1.34 -13.96 -4.43
CA PHE A 63 0.07 -14.27 -4.25
C PHE A 63 0.29 -15.76 -4.59
N GLY A 64 0.43 -16.09 -5.88
CA GLY A 64 0.53 -17.47 -6.37
C GLY A 64 -0.70 -17.92 -7.18
N THR A 65 -0.42 -18.52 -8.34
CA THR A 65 -1.37 -18.97 -9.36
C THR A 65 -2.24 -20.14 -8.91
N SER A 66 -3.55 -20.02 -9.12
CA SER A 66 -4.47 -21.14 -9.31
C SER A 66 -5.36 -20.79 -10.51
N SER A 67 -5.44 -21.70 -11.47
CA SER A 67 -5.94 -21.47 -12.83
C SER A 67 -7.38 -21.96 -13.07
N GLU A 68 -8.14 -22.27 -12.02
CA GLU A 68 -9.49 -22.83 -12.17
C GLU A 68 -10.46 -22.07 -11.28
N ILE A 69 -11.45 -21.43 -11.93
CA ILE A 69 -12.41 -20.55 -11.27
C ILE A 69 -13.55 -21.40 -10.74
N ASP A 70 -13.48 -21.77 -9.47
CA ASP A 70 -14.52 -22.48 -8.75
C ASP A 70 -15.22 -21.56 -7.74
N THR A 71 -16.39 -21.94 -7.20
CA THR A 71 -17.14 -21.07 -6.24
C THR A 71 -16.36 -20.70 -4.96
N ASP A 72 -15.30 -21.44 -4.63
CA ASP A 72 -14.36 -21.10 -3.55
C ASP A 72 -13.51 -19.84 -3.83
N ASP A 73 -13.37 -19.43 -5.10
CA ASP A 73 -12.63 -18.24 -5.51
C ASP A 73 -13.18 -16.95 -4.89
N ILE A 74 -14.49 -16.88 -4.63
CA ILE A 74 -15.10 -15.66 -4.09
C ILE A 74 -14.57 -15.38 -2.68
N ASN A 75 -14.46 -16.41 -1.85
CA ASN A 75 -13.93 -16.29 -0.50
C ASN A 75 -12.44 -15.94 -0.52
N GLU A 76 -11.69 -16.51 -1.46
CA GLU A 76 -10.27 -16.23 -1.63
C GLU A 76 -9.99 -14.82 -2.15
N ILE A 77 -10.82 -14.30 -3.05
CA ILE A 77 -10.78 -12.92 -3.54
C ILE A 77 -11.07 -11.95 -2.39
N ILE A 78 -12.07 -12.23 -1.56
CA ILE A 78 -12.42 -11.41 -0.39
C ILE A 78 -11.28 -11.45 0.65
N SER A 79 -10.72 -12.62 0.93
CA SER A 79 -9.59 -12.79 1.83
C SER A 79 -8.36 -12.02 1.35
N SER A 80 -8.02 -12.15 0.06
CA SER A 80 -6.91 -11.43 -0.57
C SER A 80 -7.12 -9.92 -0.51
N TYR A 81 -8.36 -9.46 -0.73
CA TYR A 81 -8.73 -8.05 -0.64
C TYR A 81 -8.51 -7.49 0.76
N ASN A 82 -9.00 -8.21 1.78
CA ASN A 82 -8.83 -7.82 3.17
C ASN A 82 -7.36 -7.79 3.58
N ASN A 83 -6.57 -8.77 3.13
CA ASN A 83 -5.13 -8.80 3.38
C ASN A 83 -4.42 -7.60 2.73
N TYR A 84 -4.76 -7.25 1.49
CA TYR A 84 -4.20 -6.06 0.84
C TYR A 84 -4.57 -4.76 1.57
N LEU A 85 -5.82 -4.63 2.03
CA LEU A 85 -6.23 -3.47 2.83
C LEU A 85 -5.48 -3.40 4.16
N LEU A 86 -5.28 -4.54 4.83
CA LEU A 86 -4.54 -4.62 6.08
C LEU A 86 -3.07 -4.24 5.87
N ILE A 87 -2.43 -4.75 4.82
CA ILE A 87 -1.04 -4.39 4.47
C ILE A 87 -0.94 -2.89 4.17
N LEU A 88 -1.88 -2.31 3.41
CA LEU A 88 -1.94 -0.87 3.15
C LEU A 88 -2.10 -0.05 4.44
N ALA A 89 -2.98 -0.48 5.35
CA ALA A 89 -3.19 0.19 6.62
C ALA A 89 -1.93 0.16 7.50
N ILE A 90 -1.33 -1.02 7.67
CA ILE A 90 -0.08 -1.19 8.43
C ILE A 90 1.03 -0.36 7.79
N SER A 91 1.16 -0.37 6.47
CA SER A 91 2.18 0.44 5.80
C SER A 91 2.01 1.93 6.05
N ASN A 92 0.78 2.45 6.03
CA ASN A 92 0.54 3.87 6.33
C ASN A 92 0.92 4.22 7.78
N VAL A 93 0.59 3.35 8.74
CA VAL A 93 0.94 3.58 10.15
C VAL A 93 2.46 3.58 10.35
N VAL A 94 3.15 2.58 9.78
CA VAL A 94 4.61 2.48 9.84
C VAL A 94 5.26 3.69 9.16
N MET A 95 4.76 4.10 7.99
CA MET A 95 5.21 5.29 7.27
C MET A 95 5.15 6.54 8.14
N VAL A 96 3.97 6.84 8.69
CA VAL A 96 3.77 8.02 9.55
C VAL A 96 4.67 7.95 10.79
N GLY A 97 4.77 6.78 11.42
CA GLY A 97 5.62 6.57 12.59
C GLY A 97 7.10 6.82 12.31
N ILE A 98 7.63 6.29 11.20
CA ILE A 98 9.03 6.50 10.80
C ILE A 98 9.27 7.96 10.43
N THR A 99 8.36 8.61 9.69
CA THR A 99 8.49 10.04 9.36
C THR A 99 8.53 10.89 10.64
N ILE A 100 7.67 10.62 11.62
CA ILE A 100 7.68 11.32 12.91
C ILE A 100 8.97 11.04 13.69
N TYR A 101 9.44 9.79 13.71
CA TYR A 101 10.68 9.42 14.40
C TYR A 101 11.89 10.18 13.84
N HIS A 102 12.05 10.22 12.52
CA HIS A 102 13.15 10.98 11.92
C HIS A 102 12.99 12.48 12.15
N LEU A 103 11.78 13.03 12.00
CA LEU A 103 11.51 14.44 12.34
C LEU A 103 11.92 14.76 13.78
N TYR A 104 11.57 13.90 14.75
CA TYR A 104 11.99 14.07 16.13
C TYR A 104 13.51 14.13 16.26
N GLN A 105 14.25 13.22 15.61
CA GLN A 105 15.71 13.19 15.62
C GLN A 105 16.39 14.37 14.87
N ALA A 106 15.70 15.00 13.91
CA ALA A 106 16.25 16.20 13.24
C ALA A 106 16.15 17.46 14.09
N PHE A 107 15.10 17.56 14.91
CA PHE A 107 14.78 18.79 15.63
C PHE A 107 15.20 18.76 17.11
N ILE A 108 15.45 17.59 17.68
CA ILE A 108 15.91 17.36 19.07
C ILE A 108 17.23 16.60 19.04
#